data_AF-A0A450XGJ1-F1
#
_entry.id   AF-A0A450XGJ1-F1
#
_cell.length_a   1.000
_cell.length_b   1.000
_cell.length_c   1.000
_cell.angle_alpha   90.00
_cell.angle_beta   90.00
_cell.angle_gamma   90.00
#
_symmetry.space_group_name_H-M   'P 1'
#
loop_
_entity.id
_entity.type
_entity.pdbx_description
1 polymer ?
#
loop_
_entity_poly.entity_id
_entity_poly.type
_entity_poly.pdbx_seq_one_letter_code
_entity_poly.pdbx_strand_id
1 'polypeptide(L)' 'MREAFKNVKRNRGAAGIDKISVQMFEANLQENLDALMRDLKTRDKFQPKPLRRVVIPKDKE' A
#
# COMPACT_ATOMS: atom_id res chain seq x y z
N MET A 1 3.20 -1.47 -12.63
CA MET A 1 2.10 -1.46 -11.63
C MET A 1 1.61 -2.84 -11.27
N ARG A 2 1.10 -3.65 -12.22
CA ARG A 2 0.54 -4.99 -11.90
C ARG A 2 1.54 -5.94 -11.22
N GLU A 3 2.76 -6.04 -11.74
CA GLU A 3 3.79 -6.89 -11.11
C GLU A 3 4.17 -6.42 -9.70
N ALA A 4 4.28 -5.11 -9.49
CA ALA A 4 4.51 -4.55 -8.16
C ALA A 4 3.35 -4.85 -7.19
N PHE A 5 2.10 -4.74 -7.66
CA PHE A 5 0.93 -5.10 -6.87
C PHE A 5 0.94 -6.60 -6.47
N LYS A 6 1.27 -7.50 -7.41
CA LYS A 6 1.39 -8.95 -7.12
C LYS A 6 2.44 -9.22 -6.03
N ASN A 7 3.56 -8.49 -6.05
CA ASN A 7 4.60 -8.62 -5.03
C ASN A 7 4.09 -8.18 -3.65
N VAL A 8 3.41 -7.04 -3.55
CA VAL A 8 2.81 -6.56 -2.28
C VAL A 8 1.75 -7.53 -1.77
N LYS A 9 0.88 -8.04 -2.67
CA LYS A 9 -0.15 -9.02 -2.31
C LYS A 9 0.44 -10.31 -1.75
N ARG A 10 1.58 -10.76 -2.28
CA ARG A 10 2.28 -11.96 -1.80
C ARG A 10 2.81 -11.81 -0.37
N ASN A 11 3.17 -10.61 0.06
CA ASN A 11 3.71 -10.35 1.39
C ASN A 11 2.67 -10.48 2.52
N ARG A 12 1.36 -10.41 2.20
CA ARG A 12 0.26 -10.56 3.15
C ARG A 12 0.38 -9.61 4.37
N GLY A 13 0.90 -8.40 4.15
CA GLY A 13 1.12 -7.42 5.19
C GLY A 13 -0.17 -6.83 5.78
N ALA A 14 -0.09 -6.32 7.00
CA ALA A 14 -1.18 -5.60 7.65
C ALA A 14 -1.45 -4.23 7.00
N ALA A 15 -2.68 -3.73 7.14
CA ALA A 15 -3.04 -2.40 6.65
C ALA A 15 -2.26 -1.28 7.37
N GLY A 16 -2.04 -0.19 6.63
CA GLY A 16 -1.36 1.01 7.09
C GLY A 16 -2.25 1.94 7.91
N ILE A 17 -1.86 3.21 8.01
CA ILE A 17 -2.58 4.26 8.76
C ILE A 17 -4.00 4.51 8.21
N ASP A 18 -4.19 4.33 6.90
CA ASP A 18 -5.47 4.55 6.22
C ASP A 18 -6.43 3.36 6.30
N LYS A 19 -6.01 2.25 6.94
CA LYS A 19 -6.81 1.03 7.13
C LYS A 19 -7.25 0.36 5.83
N ILE A 20 -6.64 0.69 4.69
CA ILE A 20 -6.92 0.03 3.41
C ILE A 20 -6.10 -1.26 3.36
N SER A 21 -6.78 -2.42 3.34
CA SER A 21 -6.12 -3.71 3.14
C SER A 21 -5.82 -3.95 1.65
N VAL A 22 -4.91 -4.88 1.36
CA VAL A 22 -4.64 -5.29 -0.04
C VAL A 22 -5.91 -5.83 -0.71
N GLN A 23 -6.77 -6.54 0.03
CA GLN A 23 -8.03 -7.08 -0.49
C GLN A 23 -9.02 -5.96 -0.84
N MET A 24 -9.11 -4.91 0.00
CA MET A 24 -9.94 -3.74 -0.29
C MET A 24 -9.43 -2.99 -1.52
N PHE A 25 -8.11 -2.82 -1.64
CA PHE A 25 -7.50 -2.20 -2.82
C PHE A 25 -7.76 -3.02 -4.09
N GLU A 26 -7.74 -4.35 -3.98
CA GLU A 26 -7.97 -5.26 -5.11
C GLU A 26 -9.41 -5.25 -5.63
N ALA A 27 -10.40 -4.93 -4.77
CA ALA A 27 -11.81 -4.91 -5.16
C ALA A 27 -12.09 -3.95 -6.33
N ASN A 28 -11.25 -2.91 -6.51
CA ASN A 28 -11.32 -1.96 -7.61
C ASN A 28 -9.93 -1.78 -8.27
N LEU A 29 -9.27 -2.91 -8.55
CA LEU A 29 -7.84 -2.95 -8.86
C LEU A 29 -7.44 -2.04 -10.04
N GLN A 30 -8.22 -2.03 -11.11
CA GLN A 30 -7.85 -1.29 -12.32
C GLN A 30 -7.87 0.22 -12.08
N GLU A 31 -8.99 0.74 -11.58
CA GLU A 31 -9.17 2.15 -11.28
C GLU A 31 -8.16 2.63 -10.23
N ASN A 32 -7.90 1.82 -9.20
CA ASN A 32 -6.94 2.16 -8.16
C ASN A 32 -5.50 2.26 -8.71
N LEU A 33 -5.09 1.34 -9.61
CA LEU A 33 -3.77 1.40 -10.24
C LEU A 33 -3.65 2.59 -11.19
N ASP A 34 -4.70 2.91 -11.93
CA ASP A 34 -4.71 4.02 -12.88
C ASP A 34 -4.69 5.37 -12.15
N ALA A 35 -5.48 5.52 -11.09
CA ALA A 35 -5.45 6.69 -10.21
C ALA A 35 -4.07 6.88 -9.58
N LEU A 36 -3.50 5.83 -8.99
CA LEU A 36 -2.17 5.89 -8.37
C LEU A 36 -1.08 6.24 -9.40
N MET A 37 -1.13 5.66 -10.60
CA MET A 37 -0.19 5.98 -11.67
C MET A 37 -0.29 7.45 -12.08
N ARG A 38 -1.52 7.98 -12.20
CA ARG A 38 -1.75 9.38 -12.52
C ARG A 38 -1.19 10.30 -11.45
N ASP A 39 -1.41 9.97 -10.18
CA ASP A 39 -0.90 10.74 -9.06
C ASP A 39 0.63 10.74 -9.00
N LEU A 40 1.26 9.58 -9.20
CA LEU A 40 2.72 9.44 -9.24
C LEU A 40 3.38 10.21 -10.39
N LYS A 41 2.71 10.32 -11.54
CA LYS A 41 3.21 11.05 -12.72
C LYS A 41 2.92 12.55 -12.65
N THR A 42 1.98 12.97 -11.82
CA THR A 42 1.62 14.39 -11.69
C THR A 42 2.49 15.01 -10.62
N ARG A 43 3.27 16.03 -11.00
CA ARG A 43 4.16 16.74 -10.09
C ARG A 43 3.39 17.22 -8.86
N ASP A 44 3.99 17.00 -7.68
CA ASP A 44 3.50 17.40 -6.35
C ASP A 44 2.14 16.79 -5.91
N LYS A 45 1.53 15.89 -6.71
CA LYS A 45 0.23 15.29 -6.40
C LYS A 45 0.32 14.08 -5.48
N PHE A 46 1.27 13.17 -5.72
CA PHE A 46 1.46 12.02 -4.84
C PHE A 46 2.15 12.43 -3.55
N GLN A 47 1.45 12.29 -2.42
CA GLN A 47 1.99 12.52 -1.09
C GLN A 47 1.96 11.19 -0.31
N PRO A 48 3.12 10.58 0.00
CA PRO A 48 3.16 9.33 0.74
C PRO A 48 2.63 9.53 2.15
N LYS A 49 1.75 8.62 2.59
CA LYS A 49 1.24 8.64 3.97
C LYS A 49 2.33 8.22 4.95
N PRO A 50 2.33 8.74 6.18
CA PRO A 50 3.26 8.28 7.22
C PRO A 50 3.03 6.81 7.56
N LEU A 51 4.07 6.14 8.05
CA LEU A 51 4.01 4.73 8.45
C LEU A 51 3.17 4.55 9.71
N ARG A 52 2.41 3.44 9.78
CA ARG A 52 1.71 3.03 11.00
C ARG A 52 2.72 2.40 11.98
N ARG A 53 2.93 3.05 13.13
CA ARG A 53 3.78 2.49 14.19
C ARG A 53 3.07 1.32 14.87
N VAL A 54 3.80 0.22 15.03
CA VAL A 54 3.38 -0.96 15.79
C VAL A 54 4.53 -1.35 16.70
N VAL A 55 4.23 -1.57 17.98
CA VAL A 55 5.20 -2.12 18.92
C VAL A 55 5.23 -3.63 18.68
N ILE A 56 6.37 -4.13 18.23
CA ILE A 56 6.61 -5.56 18.04
C ILE A 56 7.65 -5.95 19.10
N PRO A 57 7.34 -6.89 20.01
CA PRO A 57 8.36 -7.42 20.92
C PRO A 57 9.44 -8.11 20.10
N LYS A 58 10.70 -7.77 20.36
CA LYS A 58 11.82 -8.54 19.81
C LYS A 58 12.04 -9.76 20.70
N ASP A 59 12.39 -10.88 20.10
CA ASP A 59 12.84 -12.03 20.87
C ASP A 59 13.99 -11.59 21.78
N LYS A 60 13.88 -11.90 23.07
CA LYS A 60 14.97 -11.70 24.02
C LYS A 60 15.95 -12.85 23.81
N GLU A 61 17.23 -12.55 23.59
CA GLU A 61 18.28 -13.50 23.95
C GLU A 61 18.19 -13.81 25.45
#